data_AF-A0A352Z0W1-F1
#
_entry.id   AF-A0A352Z0W1-F1
#
_cell.length_a   1.000
_cell.length_b   1.000
_cell.length_c   1.000
_cell.angle_alpha   90.00
_cell.angle_beta   90.00
_cell.angle_gamma   90.00
#
_symmetry.space_group_name_H-M   'P 1'
#
loop_
_entity.id
_entity.type
_entity.pdbx_description
1 polymer ?
#
loop_
_entity_poly.entity_id
_entity_poly.type
_entity_poly.pdbx_seq_one_letter_code
_entity_poly.pdbx_strand_id
1 'polypeptide(L)'
;VEIETLGETLGQGEVFGTIEAVKTVSDMFMPVGGEILEVNPELTDSPDLVNKDPYGKGWMIKIRLTDVSETGNLMKADDYKALL
;
A
#
# COMPACT_ATOMS: atom_id res chain seq x y z
N VAL A 1 -10.35 3.70 -4.55
CA VAL A 1 -8.92 3.76 -4.15
C VAL A 1 -8.27 4.69 -5.13
N GLU A 2 -7.51 5.67 -4.65
CA GLU A 2 -6.91 6.70 -5.50
C GLU A 2 -5.41 6.76 -5.26
N ILE A 3 -4.62 6.54 -6.32
CA ILE A 3 -3.17 6.46 -6.29
C ILE A 3 -2.64 7.19 -7.52
N GLU A 4 -2.03 8.35 -7.30
CA GLU A 4 -1.51 9.22 -8.39
C GLU A 4 0.01 9.20 -8.50
N THR A 5 0.69 8.42 -7.65
CA THR A 5 2.15 8.44 -7.47
C THR A 5 2.88 7.40 -8.35
N LEU A 6 2.24 6.93 -9.43
CA LEU A 6 2.86 5.98 -10.37
C LEU A 6 4.13 6.58 -11.01
N GLY A 7 5.26 5.90 -10.85
CA GLY A 7 6.56 6.36 -11.33
C GLY A 7 7.28 7.32 -10.39
N GLU A 8 6.68 7.69 -9.26
CA GLU A 8 7.33 8.51 -8.24
C GLU A 8 8.16 7.65 -7.28
N THR A 9 9.22 8.26 -6.75
CA THR A 9 10.02 7.68 -5.65
C THR A 9 9.61 8.32 -4.35
N LEU A 10 9.05 7.51 -3.45
CA LEU A 10 8.57 7.94 -2.15
C LEU A 10 9.43 7.33 -1.04
N GLY A 11 9.58 8.07 0.05
CA GLY A 11 10.25 7.63 1.28
C GLY A 11 9.34 6.80 2.19
N GLN A 12 9.94 6.10 3.15
CA GLN A 12 9.18 5.43 4.21
C GLN A 12 8.31 6.44 4.97
N GLY A 13 7.03 6.10 5.16
CA GLY A 13 6.06 6.94 5.87
C GLY A 13 5.45 8.06 5.02
N GLU A 14 5.83 8.21 3.75
CA GLU A 14 5.15 9.13 2.83
C GLU A 14 3.82 8.54 2.35
N VAL A 15 2.87 9.40 2.00
CA VAL A 15 1.56 8.98 1.52
C VAL A 15 1.65 8.65 0.03
N PHE A 16 1.33 7.42 -0.35
CA PHE A 16 1.30 7.02 -1.76
C PHE A 16 -0.09 7.12 -2.39
N GLY A 17 -1.15 7.13 -1.58
CA GLY A 17 -2.52 7.20 -2.06
C GLY A 17 -3.52 7.27 -0.92
N THR A 18 -4.80 7.32 -1.27
CA THR A 18 -5.90 7.39 -0.32
C THR A 18 -6.93 6.29 -0.58
N ILE A 19 -7.54 5.81 0.50
CA ILE A 19 -8.67 4.89 0.45
C ILE A 19 -9.91 5.57 1.02
N GLU A 20 -10.94 5.66 0.19
CA GLU A 20 -12.24 6.18 0.59
C GLU A 20 -13.17 5.02 0.93
N ALA A 21 -13.72 5.06 2.14
CA ALA A 21 -14.83 4.26 2.59
C ALA A 21 -16.07 5.15 2.75
N VAL A 22 -17.25 4.53 2.87
CA VAL A 22 -18.58 5.18 2.91
C VAL A 22 -18.68 6.39 3.86
N LYS A 23 -17.84 6.47 4.90
CA LYS A 23 -17.86 7.56 5.89
C LYS A 23 -16.49 8.17 6.21
N THR A 24 -15.42 7.66 5.61
CA THR A 24 -14.05 7.99 6.04
C THR A 24 -13.09 7.90 4.87
N VAL A 25 -12.18 8.87 4.80
CA VAL A 25 -10.99 8.78 3.95
C VAL A 25 -9.81 8.44 4.86
N SER A 26 -8.95 7.55 4.40
CA SER A 26 -7.71 7.20 5.10
C SER A 26 -6.54 7.27 4.15
N ASP A 27 -5.46 7.88 4.62
CA ASP A 27 -4.21 7.97 3.88
C ASP A 27 -3.47 6.63 3.97
N MET A 28 -2.86 6.23 2.87
CA MET A 28 -2.07 5.02 2.78
C MET A 28 -0.59 5.40 2.72
N PHE A 29 0.16 4.91 3.70
CA PHE A 29 1.57 5.25 3.88
C PHE A 29 2.49 4.17 3.31
N MET A 30 3.62 4.60 2.75
CA MET A 30 4.67 3.73 2.26
C MET A 30 5.31 2.98 3.44
N PRO A 31 5.27 1.64 3.46
CA PRO A 31 5.88 0.88 4.55
C PRO A 31 7.41 0.94 4.52
N VAL A 32 7.98 1.19 3.33
CA VAL A 32 9.42 1.30 3.02
C VAL A 32 9.57 2.25 1.84
N GLY A 33 10.73 2.88 1.72
CA GLY A 33 11.11 3.72 0.60
C GLY A 33 11.22 2.93 -0.69
N GLY A 34 10.68 3.49 -1.77
CA GLY A 34 10.67 2.83 -3.06
C GLY A 34 10.10 3.67 -4.20
N GLU A 35 10.44 3.26 -5.42
CA GLU A 35 9.85 3.75 -6.66
C GLU A 35 8.59 2.93 -7.00
N ILE A 36 7.46 3.59 -7.24
CA ILE A 36 6.21 2.90 -7.60
C ILE A 36 6.26 2.49 -9.07
N LEU A 37 6.34 1.19 -9.33
CA LEU A 37 6.43 0.63 -10.67
C LEU A 37 5.07 0.34 -11.30
N GLU A 38 4.10 -0.05 -10.48
CA GLU A 38 2.79 -0.49 -10.96
C GLU A 38 1.73 -0.19 -9.90
N VAL A 39 0.57 0.30 -10.34
CA VAL A 39 -0.64 0.46 -9.54
C VAL A 39 -1.65 -0.54 -10.06
N ASN A 40 -2.42 -1.18 -9.17
CA ASN A 40 -3.41 -2.16 -9.58
C ASN A 40 -4.58 -1.49 -10.31
N PRO A 41 -4.73 -1.70 -11.63
CA PRO A 41 -5.80 -1.08 -12.39
C PRO A 41 -7.18 -1.64 -12.03
N GLU A 42 -7.26 -2.86 -11.49
CA GLU A 42 -8.53 -3.49 -11.10
C GLU A 42 -9.20 -2.75 -9.93
N LEU A 43 -8.44 -2.02 -9.10
CA LEU A 43 -8.99 -1.27 -7.96
C LEU A 43 -9.75 0.00 -8.38
N THR A 44 -9.52 0.49 -9.60
CA THR A 44 -10.27 1.61 -10.17
C THR A 44 -11.70 1.19 -10.49
N ASP A 45 -11.86 0.01 -11.10
CA ASP A 45 -13.16 -0.52 -11.51
C ASP A 45 -13.85 -1.33 -10.39
N SER A 46 -13.08 -1.94 -9.49
CA SER A 46 -13.55 -2.82 -8.41
C SER A 46 -12.82 -2.57 -7.10
N PRO A 47 -13.07 -1.41 -6.44
CA PRO A 47 -12.44 -1.07 -5.17
C PRO A 47 -12.84 -2.00 -4.01
N ASP A 48 -13.91 -2.79 -4.16
CA ASP A 48 -14.35 -3.78 -3.19
C ASP A 48 -13.41 -5.00 -3.11
N LEU A 49 -12.50 -5.17 -4.07
CA LEU A 49 -11.46 -6.20 -4.04
C LEU A 49 -10.56 -6.08 -2.80
N VAL A 50 -10.31 -4.85 -2.31
CA VAL A 50 -9.55 -4.64 -1.07
C VAL A 50 -10.26 -5.29 0.13
N ASN A 51 -11.59 -5.34 0.12
CA ASN A 51 -12.37 -5.97 1.19
C ASN A 51 -12.52 -7.48 1.01
N LYS A 52 -12.65 -7.94 -0.24
CA LYS A 52 -12.90 -9.36 -0.55
C LYS A 52 -11.63 -10.21 -0.54
N ASP A 53 -10.53 -9.67 -1.06
CA ASP A 53 -9.26 -10.39 -1.24
C ASP A 53 -8.05 -9.45 -1.06
N PRO A 54 -7.80 -8.94 0.17
CA PRO A 54 -6.78 -7.93 0.44
C PRO A 54 -5.35 -8.38 0.13
N TYR A 55 -5.08 -9.69 0.17
CA TYR A 55 -3.73 -10.25 -0.05
C TYR A 55 -3.53 -10.86 -1.44
N GLY A 56 -4.61 -11.11 -2.19
CA GLY A 56 -4.57 -11.61 -3.56
C GLY A 56 -4.82 -10.47 -4.55
N LYS A 57 -6.03 -10.41 -5.09
CA LYS A 57 -6.41 -9.43 -6.13
C LYS A 57 -6.49 -7.99 -5.64
N GLY A 58 -6.60 -7.77 -4.33
CA GLY A 58 -6.69 -6.46 -3.69
C GLY A 58 -5.34 -5.76 -3.45
N TRP A 59 -4.24 -6.25 -4.03
CA TRP A 59 -2.95 -5.56 -3.97
C TRP A 59 -3.07 -4.14 -4.54
N MET A 60 -2.35 -3.17 -3.99
CA MET A 60 -2.51 -1.75 -4.35
C MET A 60 -1.42 -1.27 -5.30
N ILE A 61 -0.16 -1.46 -4.90
CA ILE A 61 1.02 -1.00 -5.63
C ILE A 61 2.12 -2.06 -5.63
N LYS A 62 2.98 -2.03 -6.65
CA LYS A 62 4.28 -2.71 -6.65
C LYS A 62 5.36 -1.67 -6.69
N ILE A 63 6.34 -1.84 -5.82
CA ILE A 63 7.44 -0.88 -5.65
C ILE A 63 8.78 -1.56 -5.89
N ARG A 64 9.73 -0.79 -6.42
CA ARG A 64 11.15 -1.11 -6.35
C ARG A 64 11.72 -0.48 -5.10
N LEU A 65 12.20 -1.32 -4.19
CA LEU A 65 12.89 -0.88 -2.98
C LEU A 65 14.12 -0.04 -3.33
N THR A 66 14.23 1.14 -2.74
CA THR A 66 15.45 1.95 -2.80
C THR A 66 16.48 1.47 -1.78
N ASP A 67 16.01 1.03 -0.60
CA ASP A 67 16.84 0.44 0.44
C ASP A 67 16.20 -0.85 0.99
N VAL A 68 16.87 -1.98 0.77
CA VAL A 68 16.40 -3.30 1.24
C VAL A 68 16.52 -3.43 2.76
N SER A 69 17.41 -2.68 3.40
CA SER A 69 17.60 -2.74 4.85
C SER A 69 16.36 -2.29 5.64
N GLU A 70 15.54 -1.41 5.05
CA GLU A 70 14.28 -0.95 5.65
C GLU A 70 13.26 -2.08 5.82
N THR A 71 13.36 -3.17 5.06
CA THR A 71 12.52 -4.36 5.25
C THR A 71 12.73 -5.00 6.63
N GLY A 72 13.88 -4.78 7.27
CA GLY A 72 14.15 -5.23 8.63
C GLY A 72 13.31 -4.52 9.70
N ASN A 73 12.76 -3.35 9.38
CA ASN A 73 11.86 -2.60 10.27
C ASN A 73 10.40 -3.10 10.21
N LEU A 74 10.09 -3.99 9.26
CA LEU A 74 8.74 -4.52 9.10
C LEU A 74 8.43 -5.56 10.17
N MET A 75 7.18 -5.57 10.62
CA MET A 75 6.72 -6.51 11.63
C MET A 75 6.43 -7.88 11.00
N LYS A 76 6.71 -8.95 11.74
CA LYS A 76 6.24 -10.28 11.34
C LYS A 76 4.74 -10.39 11.59
N ALA A 77 4.11 -11.36 10.93
CA ALA A 77 2.68 -11.61 11.08
C ALA A 77 2.25 -11.81 12.54
N ASP A 78 3.06 -12.53 13.34
CA ASP A 78 2.76 -12.78 14.76
C ASP A 78 2.85 -11.50 15.60
N ASP A 79 3.87 -10.66 15.35
CA ASP A 79 4.06 -9.38 16.05
C ASP A 79 2.92 -8.41 15.73
N TYR A 80 2.49 -8.37 14.47
CA TYR A 80 1.35 -7.55 14.05
C TYR A 80 0.04 -8.03 14.69
N LYS A 81 -0.17 -9.35 14.76
CA LYS A 81 -1.37 -9.93 15.39
C LYS A 81 -1.45 -9.64 16.88
N ALA A 82 -0.32 -9.48 17.57
CA ALA A 82 -0.29 -9.15 18.99
C ALA A 82 -0.68 -7.68 19.30
N LEU A 83 -0.69 -6.80 18.29
CA LEU A 83 -1.12 -5.40 18.41
C LEU A 83 -2.63 -5.19 18.23
N LEU A 84 -3.34 -6.18 17.67
CA LEU A 84 -4.78 -6.15 17.39
C LEU A 84 -5.60 -6.61 18.60
#